data_AF-A0A2S8NXN4-F1
#
_entry.id   AF-A0A2S8NXN4-F1
#
_cell.length_a   1.000
_cell.length_b   1.000
_cell.length_c   1.000
_cell.angle_alpha   90.00
_cell.angle_beta   90.00
_cell.angle_gamma   90.00
#
_symmetry.space_group_name_H-M   'P 1'
#
loop_
_entity.id
_entity.type
_entity.pdbx_description
1 polymer ?
#
loop_
_entity_poly.entity_id
_entity_poly.type
_entity_poly.pdbx_seq_one_letter_code
_entity_poly.pdbx_strand_id
1 'polypeptide(L)'
;MIIMINGAFDSGKTSSAEALQPLIANSMIYDPEEIGYMLRKLLPESCREERERTDDFQDIELWKILTVKTAKEETIYHRLAKRGDEFGGWQYQQTPKCVEAFKNEQFQIRIDTDYLETSEIIELILKMVLSK
;
A
#
# COMPACT_ATOMS: atom_id res chain seq x y z
N MET A 1 9.37 -3.74 1.07
CA MET A 1 9.35 -2.27 0.94
C MET A 1 8.01 -1.92 0.34
N ILE A 2 7.31 -1.00 1.00
CA ILE A 2 6.05 -0.42 0.55
C ILE A 2 6.40 1.01 0.17
N ILE A 3 5.98 1.46 -1.01
CA ILE A 3 6.11 2.83 -1.46
C ILE A 3 4.70 3.41 -1.42
N MET A 4 4.45 4.33 -0.50
CA MET A 4 3.14 4.98 -0.38
C MET A 4 3.18 6.30 -1.15
N ILE A 5 2.37 6.43 -2.20
CA ILE A 5 2.22 7.65 -2.97
C ILE A 5 0.99 8.38 -2.42
N ASN A 6 1.20 9.48 -1.70
CA ASN A 6 0.13 10.31 -1.13
C ASN A 6 0.09 11.68 -1.82
N GLY A 7 -1.06 12.34 -1.80
CA GLY A 7 -1.32 13.59 -2.51
C GLY A 7 -2.80 13.94 -2.54
N ALA A 8 -3.13 15.19 -2.88
CA ALA A 8 -4.50 15.68 -2.96
C ALA A 8 -5.36 14.89 -3.98
N PHE A 9 -6.68 15.04 -3.91
CA PHE A 9 -7.56 14.46 -4.93
C PHE A 9 -7.16 14.98 -6.32
N ASP A 10 -7.15 14.10 -7.33
CA ASP A 10 -6.72 14.39 -8.70
C ASP A 10 -5.24 14.84 -8.88
N SER A 11 -4.39 14.66 -7.87
CA SER A 11 -2.96 15.04 -7.94
C SER A 11 -2.07 14.05 -8.72
N GLY A 12 -2.64 13.13 -9.51
CA GLY A 12 -1.87 12.18 -10.33
C GLY A 12 -1.23 11.00 -9.59
N LYS A 13 -1.72 10.63 -8.38
CA LYS A 13 -1.19 9.51 -7.59
C LYS A 13 -1.18 8.18 -8.35
N THR A 14 -2.33 7.81 -8.93
CA THR A 14 -2.51 6.55 -9.67
C THR A 14 -1.62 6.51 -10.90
N SER A 15 -1.59 7.59 -11.68
CA SER A 15 -0.71 7.71 -12.85
C SER A 15 0.76 7.57 -12.48
N SER A 16 1.18 8.13 -11.34
CA SER A 16 2.55 8.00 -10.84
C SER A 16 2.87 6.56 -10.41
N ALA A 17 1.93 5.87 -9.75
CA ALA A 17 2.09 4.46 -9.37
C ALA A 17 2.21 3.55 -10.61
N GLU A 18 1.38 3.77 -11.61
CA GLU A 18 1.38 3.02 -12.88
C GLU A 18 2.66 3.24 -13.68
N ALA A 19 3.16 4.47 -13.73
CA ALA A 19 4.43 4.77 -14.39
C ALA A 19 5.64 4.16 -13.65
N LEU A 20 5.58 4.07 -12.32
CA LEU A 20 6.67 3.57 -11.50
C LEU A 20 6.75 2.02 -11.47
N GLN A 21 5.60 1.33 -11.45
CA GLN A 21 5.53 -0.13 -11.32
C GLN A 21 6.43 -0.89 -12.32
N PRO A 22 6.42 -0.62 -13.64
CA PRO A 22 7.23 -1.38 -14.59
C PRO A 22 8.74 -1.14 -14.43
N LEU A 23 9.14 -0.04 -13.79
CA LEU A 23 10.54 0.33 -13.57
C LEU A 23 11.14 -0.36 -12.32
N ILE A 24 10.29 -0.88 -11.44
CA ILE A 24 10.71 -1.57 -10.22
C ILE A 24 10.43 -3.07 -10.37
N ALA A 25 11.49 -3.86 -10.51
CA ALA A 25 11.39 -5.31 -10.56
C ALA A 25 10.70 -5.87 -9.30
N ASN A 26 9.86 -6.89 -9.49
CA ASN A 26 9.12 -7.55 -8.40
C ASN A 26 8.21 -6.60 -7.59
N SER A 27 7.68 -5.56 -8.22
CA SER A 27 6.69 -4.65 -7.64
C SER A 27 5.26 -5.00 -8.07
N MET A 28 4.30 -4.45 -7.32
CA MET A 28 2.85 -4.51 -7.56
C MET A 28 2.23 -3.19 -7.11
N ILE A 29 1.11 -2.82 -7.72
CA ILE A 29 0.26 -1.72 -7.24
C ILE A 29 -0.72 -2.29 -6.22
N TYR A 30 -0.88 -1.58 -5.11
CA TYR A 30 -1.85 -1.88 -4.08
C TYR A 30 -2.76 -0.65 -3.93
N ASP A 31 -4.04 -0.81 -4.25
CA ASP A 31 -5.04 0.24 -4.11
C ASP A 31 -5.82 0.04 -2.80
N PRO A 32 -5.66 0.94 -1.79
CA PRO A 32 -6.39 0.82 -0.54
C PRO A 32 -7.90 1.13 -0.66
N GLU A 33 -8.37 1.69 -1.79
CA GLU A 33 -9.80 1.90 -2.02
C GLU A 33 -10.58 0.58 -2.07
N GLU A 34 -9.97 -0.51 -2.56
CA GLU A 34 -10.58 -1.84 -2.61
C GLU A 34 -11.01 -2.36 -1.22
N ILE A 35 -10.21 -2.08 -0.19
CA ILE A 35 -10.58 -2.38 1.20
C ILE A 35 -11.77 -1.53 1.63
N GLY A 36 -11.82 -0.27 1.20
CA GLY A 36 -12.94 0.64 1.46
C GLY A 36 -14.24 0.12 0.85
N TYR A 37 -14.22 -0.27 -0.42
CA TYR A 37 -15.38 -0.83 -1.11
C TYR A 37 -15.87 -2.12 -0.45
N MET A 38 -14.95 -3.03 -0.11
CA MET A 38 -15.28 -4.25 0.62
C MET A 38 -15.93 -3.94 1.97
N LEU A 39 -15.36 -3.04 2.76
CA LEU A 39 -15.90 -2.65 4.06
C LEU A 39 -17.28 -2.02 3.94
N ARG A 40 -17.52 -1.17 2.92
CA ARG A 40 -18.84 -0.60 2.70
C ARG A 40 -19.90 -1.65 2.35
N LYS A 41 -19.50 -2.68 1.60
CA LYS A 41 -20.38 -3.78 1.21
C LYS A 41 -20.72 -4.69 2.39
N LEU A 42 -19.77 -4.94 3.30
CA LEU A 42 -19.93 -5.88 4.41
C LEU A 42 -20.45 -5.23 5.70
N LEU A 43 -20.11 -3.95 5.93
CA LEU A 43 -20.50 -3.16 7.09
C LEU A 43 -21.32 -1.96 6.60
N PRO A 44 -22.65 -2.09 6.45
CA PRO A 44 -23.53 -0.97 6.12
C PRO A 44 -23.38 0.17 7.14
N GLU A 45 -23.72 1.38 6.72
CA GLU A 45 -23.56 2.60 7.52
C GLU A 45 -24.25 2.51 8.90
N SER A 46 -25.40 1.82 8.98
CA SER A 46 -26.12 1.58 10.24
C SER A 46 -25.34 0.78 11.27
N CYS A 47 -24.34 0.01 10.85
CA CYS A 47 -23.48 -0.79 11.70
C CYS A 47 -22.16 -0.09 12.06
N ARG A 48 -21.92 1.14 11.56
CA ARG A 48 -20.71 1.91 11.83
C ARG A 48 -20.94 2.93 12.95
N GLU A 49 -19.86 3.27 13.64
CA GLU A 49 -19.82 4.37 14.61
C GLU A 49 -20.22 5.69 13.94
N GLU A 50 -20.85 6.60 14.66
CA GLU A 50 -21.36 7.86 14.11
C GLU A 50 -20.27 8.66 13.36
N ARG A 51 -19.05 8.68 13.90
CA ARG A 51 -17.88 9.33 13.28
C ARG A 51 -17.39 8.70 11.97
N GLU A 52 -17.77 7.45 11.70
CA GLU A 52 -17.33 6.69 10.51
C GLU A 52 -18.38 6.71 9.39
N ARG A 53 -19.51 7.38 9.62
CA ARG A 53 -20.61 7.53 8.64
C ARG A 53 -20.34 8.69 7.70
N THR A 54 -19.22 8.60 6.99
CA THR A 54 -18.78 9.61 6.03
C THR A 54 -18.58 8.97 4.64
N ASP A 55 -18.47 9.84 3.65
CA ASP A 55 -18.11 9.46 2.28
C ASP A 55 -16.61 9.16 2.11
N ASP A 56 -15.79 9.33 3.15
CA ASP A 56 -14.37 8.98 3.14
C ASP A 56 -14.13 7.63 3.85
N PHE A 57 -13.61 6.64 3.12
CA PHE A 57 -13.26 5.35 3.70
C PHE A 57 -12.16 5.46 4.76
N GLN A 58 -11.35 6.53 4.72
CA GLN A 58 -10.28 6.80 5.67
C GLN A 58 -10.78 7.06 7.08
N ASP A 59 -12.06 7.41 7.26
CA ASP A 59 -12.65 7.60 8.58
C ASP A 59 -13.00 6.28 9.27
N ILE A 60 -13.16 5.18 8.50
CA ILE A 60 -13.47 3.86 9.03
C ILE A 60 -12.21 3.28 9.70
N GLU A 61 -12.27 2.98 10.99
CA GLU A 61 -11.05 2.57 11.70
C GLU A 61 -10.55 1.20 11.24
N LEU A 62 -11.47 0.32 10.87
CA LEU A 62 -11.15 -0.97 10.28
C LEU A 62 -10.46 -0.83 8.91
N TRP A 63 -10.74 0.23 8.15
CA TRP A 63 -10.05 0.50 6.88
C TRP A 63 -8.57 0.76 7.10
N LYS A 64 -8.20 1.60 8.09
CA LYS A 64 -6.80 1.89 8.41
C LYS A 64 -6.04 0.62 8.79
N ILE A 65 -6.67 -0.23 9.60
CA ILE A 65 -6.09 -1.50 10.07
C ILE A 65 -5.90 -2.48 8.89
N LEU A 66 -6.96 -2.71 8.12
CA LEU A 66 -6.95 -3.69 7.05
C LEU A 66 -6.09 -3.25 5.87
N THR A 67 -6.05 -1.96 5.54
CA THR A 67 -5.19 -1.41 4.50
C THR A 67 -3.72 -1.77 4.73
N VAL A 68 -3.22 -1.56 5.95
CA VAL A 68 -1.83 -1.88 6.29
C VAL A 68 -1.61 -3.40 6.35
N LYS A 69 -2.58 -4.15 6.89
CA LYS A 69 -2.45 -5.60 7.06
C LYS A 69 -2.43 -6.31 5.71
N THR A 70 -3.38 -6.00 4.83
CA THR A 70 -3.50 -6.61 3.50
C THR A 70 -2.31 -6.26 2.63
N ALA A 71 -1.89 -4.99 2.56
CA ALA A 71 -0.72 -4.59 1.77
C ALA A 71 0.56 -5.37 2.13
N LYS A 72 0.78 -5.61 3.43
CA LYS A 72 1.95 -6.38 3.91
C LYS A 72 1.86 -7.86 3.56
N GLU A 73 0.71 -8.46 3.84
CA GLU A 73 0.48 -9.88 3.53
C GLU A 73 0.58 -10.11 2.02
N GLU A 74 -0.12 -9.32 1.22
CA GLU A 74 -0.10 -9.41 -0.25
C GLU A 74 1.30 -9.19 -0.82
N THR A 75 2.07 -8.22 -0.31
CA THR A 75 3.47 -8.04 -0.71
C THR A 75 4.29 -9.31 -0.49
N ILE A 76 4.08 -9.99 0.64
CA ILE A 76 4.78 -11.24 0.96
C ILE A 76 4.28 -12.38 0.06
N TYR A 77 2.97 -12.53 -0.10
CA TYR A 77 2.36 -13.52 -0.99
C TYR A 77 2.84 -13.36 -2.43
N HIS A 78 2.85 -12.14 -2.97
CA HIS A 78 3.30 -11.83 -4.33
C HIS A 78 4.78 -12.18 -4.53
N ARG A 79 5.63 -11.86 -3.53
CA ARG A 79 7.06 -12.19 -3.58
C ARG A 79 7.32 -13.68 -3.54
N LEU A 80 6.59 -14.42 -2.71
CA LEU A 80 6.67 -15.88 -2.62
C LEU A 80 6.17 -16.53 -3.92
N ALA A 81 5.02 -16.09 -4.43
CA ALA A 81 4.47 -16.58 -5.69
C ALA A 81 5.43 -16.37 -6.88
N LYS A 82 6.06 -15.19 -7.00
CA LYS A 82 7.06 -14.93 -8.05
C LYS A 82 8.34 -15.75 -7.91
N ARG A 83 8.69 -16.20 -6.70
CA ARG A 83 9.82 -17.12 -6.47
C ARG A 83 9.49 -18.56 -6.84
N GLY A 84 8.22 -18.87 -7.09
CA GLY A 84 7.73 -20.23 -7.32
C GLY A 84 7.45 -21.01 -6.03
N ASP A 85 7.31 -20.33 -4.89
CA ASP A 85 6.93 -20.98 -3.63
C ASP A 85 5.44 -21.39 -3.67
N GLU A 86 5.12 -22.57 -3.12
CA GLU A 86 3.76 -23.10 -3.06
C GLU A 86 2.97 -22.53 -1.87
N PHE A 87 1.74 -22.09 -2.13
CA PHE A 87 0.83 -21.55 -1.12
C PHE A 87 0.65 -22.53 0.05
N GLY A 88 0.94 -22.07 1.27
CA GLY A 88 0.88 -22.90 2.49
C GLY A 88 2.20 -23.53 2.94
N GLY A 89 3.29 -23.35 2.18
CA GLY A 89 4.65 -23.75 2.58
C GLY A 89 5.15 -23.06 3.86
N TRP A 90 6.21 -23.59 4.46
CA TRP A 90 6.77 -23.09 5.74
C TRP A 90 7.11 -21.59 5.73
N GLN A 91 7.51 -21.06 4.57
CA GLN A 91 7.83 -19.67 4.32
C GLN A 91 6.60 -18.76 4.47
N TYR A 92 5.41 -19.22 4.06
CA TYR A 92 4.15 -18.49 4.24
C TYR A 92 3.76 -18.37 5.71
N GLN A 93 4.12 -19.35 6.55
CA GLN A 93 3.83 -19.34 7.99
C GLN A 93 4.69 -18.35 8.77
N GLN A 94 5.78 -17.83 8.19
CA GLN A 94 6.61 -16.79 8.80
C GLN A 94 6.10 -15.36 8.52
N THR A 95 5.12 -15.20 7.62
CA THR A 95 4.52 -13.92 7.24
C THR A 95 4.19 -13.01 8.44
N PRO A 96 3.58 -13.51 9.54
CA PRO A 96 3.27 -12.67 10.70
C PRO A 96 4.50 -12.05 11.38
N LYS A 97 5.66 -12.73 11.36
CA LYS A 97 6.90 -12.23 11.96
C LYS A 97 7.54 -11.12 11.12
N CYS A 98 7.46 -11.24 9.79
CA CYS A 98 7.93 -10.20 8.85
C CYS A 98 7.07 -8.93 8.92
N VAL A 99 5.76 -9.09 9.13
CA VAL A 99 4.79 -8.00 9.31
C VAL A 99 5.11 -7.14 10.53
N GLU A 100 5.60 -7.76 11.61
CA GLU A 100 5.93 -7.10 12.88
C GLU A 100 7.22 -6.26 12.78
N ALA A 101 8.27 -6.79 12.13
CA ALA A 101 9.52 -6.05 11.88
C ALA A 101 9.30 -4.77 11.03
N PHE A 102 8.25 -4.75 10.21
CA PHE A 102 7.90 -3.62 9.36
C PHE A 102 7.20 -2.47 10.09
N LYS A 103 6.77 -2.64 11.35
CA LYS A 103 6.15 -1.55 12.14
C LYS A 103 7.15 -0.49 12.62
N ASN A 104 8.44 -0.65 12.30
CA ASN A 104 9.48 0.28 12.70
C ASN A 104 9.33 1.63 11.98
N GLU A 105 9.39 2.75 12.71
CA GLU A 105 9.22 4.13 12.22
C GLU A 105 10.29 4.54 11.18
N GLN A 106 11.38 3.77 11.08
CA GLN A 106 12.51 3.98 10.16
C GLN A 106 12.18 3.91 8.66
N PHE A 107 10.95 3.58 8.27
CA PHE A 107 10.54 3.39 6.87
C PHE A 107 9.75 4.55 6.24
N GLN A 108 9.54 5.67 6.94
CA GLN A 108 8.87 6.83 6.35
C GLN A 108 9.87 7.76 5.66
N ILE A 109 9.95 7.67 4.32
CA ILE A 109 10.56 8.71 3.48
C ILE A 109 9.42 9.54 2.89
N ARG A 110 9.42 10.85 3.15
CA ARG A 110 8.43 11.79 2.60
C ARG A 110 9.09 12.57 1.47
N ILE A 111 8.42 12.61 0.31
CA ILE A 111 8.80 13.41 -0.85
C ILE A 111 7.76 14.51 -1.00
N ASP A 112 8.19 15.76 -1.03
CA ASP A 112 7.35 16.90 -1.35
C ASP A 112 7.25 17.05 -2.87
N THR A 113 6.03 17.10 -3.40
CA THR A 113 5.74 17.03 -4.83
C THR A 113 5.25 18.34 -5.43
N ASP A 114 5.06 19.40 -4.63
CA ASP A 114 4.38 20.63 -5.07
C ASP A 114 5.07 21.36 -6.24
N TYR A 115 6.37 21.11 -6.44
CA TYR A 115 7.19 21.76 -7.47
C TYR A 115 7.92 20.76 -8.37
N LEU A 116 7.51 19.49 -8.38
CA LEU A 116 8.16 18.44 -9.15
C LEU A 116 7.25 17.94 -10.27
N GLU A 117 7.82 17.77 -11.45
CA GLU A 117 7.19 17.05 -12.54
C GLU A 117 7.12 15.54 -12.22
N THR A 118 6.13 14.84 -12.79
CA THR A 118 5.95 13.40 -12.56
C THR A 118 7.22 12.59 -12.85
N SER A 119 7.99 12.97 -13.88
CA SER A 119 9.27 12.34 -14.21
C SER A 119 10.33 12.52 -13.12
N GLU A 120 10.38 13.67 -12.47
CA GLU A 120 11.34 13.96 -11.39
C GLU A 120 11.01 13.17 -10.12
N ILE A 121 9.71 13.06 -9.82
CA ILE A 121 9.22 12.22 -8.72
C ILE A 121 9.62 10.75 -8.94
N ILE A 122 9.42 10.24 -10.14
CA ILE A 122 9.81 8.87 -10.51
C ILE A 122 11.31 8.66 -10.34
N GLU A 123 12.15 9.57 -10.85
CA GLU A 123 13.61 9.46 -10.70
C GLU A 123 14.06 9.46 -9.23
N LEU A 124 13.47 10.32 -8.39
CA LEU A 124 13.78 10.37 -6.96
C LEU A 124 13.42 9.04 -6.28
N ILE A 125 12.23 8.51 -6.54
CA ILE A 125 11.81 7.23 -5.98
C ILE A 125 12.74 6.12 -6.46
N LEU A 126 13.08 6.05 -7.76
CA LEU A 126 14.00 5.05 -8.29
C LEU A 126 15.38 5.13 -7.65
N LYS A 127 15.94 6.33 -7.46
CA LYS A 127 17.20 6.50 -6.72
C LYS A 127 17.08 5.95 -5.30
N MET A 128 16.01 6.24 -4.58
CA MET A 128 15.84 5.75 -3.20
C MET A 128 15.68 4.22 -3.13
N VAL A 129 15.03 3.63 -4.14
CA VAL A 129 14.75 2.19 -4.22
C VAL A 129 15.97 1.39 -4.67
N LEU A 130 16.73 1.88 -5.65
CA LEU A 130 17.84 1.17 -6.28
C LEU A 130 19.21 1.43 -5.61
N SER A 131 19.32 2.46 -4.77
CA SER A 131 20.58 2.77 -4.05
C SER A 131 20.73 2.03 -2.71
N LYS A 132 19.79 1.14 -2.38
CA LYS A 132 19.81 0.28 -1.17
C LYS A 132 19.97 -1.17 -1.57
#